data_AF-A0A382IXZ6-F1
#
_entry.id   AF-A0A382IXZ6-F1
#
_cell.length_a   1.000
_cell.length_b   1.000
_cell.length_c   1.000
_cell.angle_alpha   90.00
_cell.angle_beta   90.00
_cell.angle_gamma   90.00
#
_symmetry.space_group_name_H-M   'P 1'
#
loop_
_entity.id
_entity.type
_entity.pdbx_description
1 polymer ?
#
loop_
_entity_poly.entity_id
_entity_poly.type
_entity_poly.pdbx_seq_one_letter_code
_entity_poly.pdbx_strand_id
1 'polypeptide(L)'
;MNNQNNPAENVIQRFGGQSALAELLGKRQSTVQHWAKTGRIPTQWHATLIALAHGRGIALEAKDFLTALIPAIEPADGKLGIMLVGLGAVASTLIAGVEHVRRGMGQPVGSITQMATIRVGRRPE
;
A
#
# COMPACT_ATOMS: atom_id res chain seq x y z
N MET A 1 -9.08 15.78 12.05
CA MET A 1 -8.26 16.42 10.99
C MET A 1 -6.92 15.68 10.94
N ASN A 2 -6.84 14.56 10.24
CA ASN A 2 -5.60 13.78 10.10
C ASN A 2 -5.05 13.99 8.69
N ASN A 3 -4.18 14.98 8.52
CA ASN A 3 -3.59 15.34 7.22
C ASN A 3 -2.41 14.45 6.79
N GLN A 4 -2.10 13.38 7.55
CA GLN A 4 -0.93 12.54 7.28
C GLN A 4 -1.10 11.57 6.09
N ASN A 5 -2.33 11.36 5.59
CA ASN A 5 -2.62 10.36 4.55
C ASN A 5 -3.04 10.94 3.20
N ASN A 6 -2.95 12.25 2.96
CA ASN A 6 -3.35 12.85 1.68
C ASN A 6 -2.16 12.97 0.71
N PRO A 7 -2.01 12.07 -0.30
CA PRO A 7 -0.87 12.07 -1.21
C PRO A 7 -0.86 13.30 -2.09
N ALA A 8 -2.03 13.77 -2.55
CA ALA A 8 -2.10 14.97 -3.38
C ALA A 8 -1.59 16.20 -2.62
N GLU A 9 -2.00 16.37 -1.37
CA GLU A 9 -1.58 17.50 -0.55
C GLU A 9 -0.08 17.43 -0.21
N ASN A 10 0.43 16.25 0.13
CA ASN A 10 1.87 16.04 0.35
C ASN A 10 2.70 16.42 -0.89
N VAL A 11 2.27 15.99 -2.08
CA VAL A 11 2.93 16.36 -3.33
C VAL A 11 2.86 17.87 -3.55
N ILE A 12 1.69 18.48 -3.40
CA ILE A 12 1.50 19.93 -3.57
C ILE A 12 2.41 20.74 -2.63
N GLN A 13 2.55 20.32 -1.37
CA GLN A 13 3.43 21.00 -0.40
C GLN A 13 4.89 20.93 -0.81
N ARG A 14 5.37 19.83 -1.39
CA ARG A 14 6.75 19.72 -1.91
C ARG A 14 7.05 20.73 -3.02
N PHE A 15 6.03 21.19 -3.76
CA PHE A 15 6.16 22.23 -4.78
C PHE A 15 5.98 23.67 -4.25
N GLY A 16 5.85 23.87 -2.94
CA GLY A 16 5.65 25.18 -2.33
C GLY A 16 4.19 25.63 -2.23
N GLY A 17 3.24 24.69 -2.38
CA GLY A 17 1.81 24.93 -2.19
C GLY A 17 0.98 25.00 -3.47
N GLN A 18 -0.32 25.22 -3.31
CA GLN A 18 -1.30 25.10 -4.41
C GLN A 18 -1.07 26.15 -5.51
N SER A 19 -0.76 27.39 -5.15
CA SER A 19 -0.54 28.48 -6.11
C SER A 19 0.74 28.26 -6.93
N ALA A 20 1.85 27.91 -6.27
CA ALA A 20 3.13 27.65 -6.93
C ALA A 20 3.04 26.47 -7.89
N LEU A 21 2.34 25.40 -7.50
CA LEU A 21 2.13 24.26 -8.38
C LEU A 21 1.21 24.60 -9.56
N ALA A 22 0.15 25.38 -9.33
CA ALA A 22 -0.78 25.77 -10.37
C ALA A 22 -0.10 26.63 -11.46
N GLU A 23 0.77 27.55 -11.04
CA GLU A 23 1.59 28.37 -11.93
C GLU A 23 2.50 27.50 -12.82
N LEU A 24 3.18 26.52 -12.23
CA LEU A 24 4.04 25.59 -12.97
C LEU A 24 3.31 24.77 -14.03
N LEU A 25 2.08 24.38 -13.74
CA LEU A 25 1.27 23.56 -14.63
C LEU A 25 0.49 24.40 -15.65
N GLY A 26 0.56 25.73 -15.56
CA GLY A 26 -0.29 26.63 -16.34
C GLY A 26 -1.79 26.39 -16.10
N LYS A 27 -2.16 26.05 -14.86
CA LYS A 27 -3.55 25.74 -14.46
C LYS A 27 -4.06 26.72 -13.42
N ARG A 28 -5.38 26.75 -13.25
CA ARG A 28 -6.02 27.52 -12.17
C ARG A 28 -5.72 26.85 -10.83
N GLN A 29 -5.46 27.66 -9.81
CA GLN A 29 -5.20 27.17 -8.45
C GLN A 29 -6.38 26.37 -7.89
N SER A 30 -7.62 26.66 -8.31
CA SER A 30 -8.81 25.86 -7.96
C SER A 30 -8.75 24.40 -8.45
N THR A 31 -8.06 24.12 -9.57
CA THR A 31 -7.85 22.75 -10.05
C THR A 31 -6.94 21.98 -9.11
N VAL A 32 -5.85 22.61 -8.65
CA VAL A 32 -4.91 22.00 -7.70
C VAL A 32 -5.54 21.86 -6.31
N GLN A 33 -6.36 22.84 -5.90
CA GLN A 33 -7.16 22.76 -4.67
C GLN A 33 -8.14 21.58 -4.71
N HIS A 34 -8.78 21.32 -5.87
CA HIS A 34 -9.65 20.16 -6.03
C HIS A 34 -8.87 18.84 -5.86
N TRP A 35 -7.63 18.75 -6.36
CA TRP A 35 -6.77 17.57 -6.14
C TRP A 35 -6.45 17.38 -4.67
N ALA A 36 -6.10 18.44 -3.94
CA ALA A 36 -5.90 18.38 -2.50
C ALA A 36 -7.18 17.92 -1.78
N LYS A 37 -8.34 18.50 -2.10
CA LYS A 37 -9.63 18.14 -1.49
C LYS A 37 -10.02 16.68 -1.73
N THR A 38 -9.77 16.16 -2.94
CA THR A 38 -10.10 14.77 -3.32
C THR A 38 -9.02 13.77 -2.94
N GLY A 39 -7.84 14.24 -2.55
CA GLY A 39 -6.69 13.42 -2.23
C GLY A 39 -6.07 12.68 -3.41
N ARG A 40 -6.40 13.07 -4.65
CA ARG A 40 -5.92 12.41 -5.87
C ARG A 40 -5.45 13.43 -6.91
N ILE A 41 -4.24 13.21 -7.43
CA ILE A 41 -3.74 13.89 -8.63
C ILE A 41 -4.03 13.00 -9.84
N PRO A 42 -4.63 13.51 -10.93
CA PRO A 42 -4.90 12.71 -12.13
C PRO A 42 -3.61 12.15 -12.77
N THR A 43 -3.67 10.89 -13.23
CA THR A 43 -2.51 10.15 -13.74
C THR A 43 -1.77 10.85 -14.88
N GLN A 44 -2.49 11.56 -15.75
CA GLN A 44 -1.91 12.33 -16.85
C GLN A 44 -0.88 13.39 -16.40
N TRP A 45 -0.95 13.84 -15.14
CA TRP A 45 -0.01 14.83 -14.59
C TRP A 45 1.19 14.21 -13.87
N HIS A 46 1.18 12.91 -13.59
CA HIS A 46 2.24 12.27 -12.78
C HIS A 46 3.62 12.40 -13.43
N ALA A 47 3.72 12.06 -14.73
CA ALA A 47 4.99 12.15 -15.47
C ALA A 47 5.53 13.59 -15.51
N THR A 48 4.66 14.56 -15.79
CA THR A 48 5.00 15.98 -15.81
C THR A 48 5.50 16.46 -14.45
N LEU A 49 4.82 16.07 -13.37
CA LEU A 49 5.20 16.43 -12.01
C LEU A 49 6.53 15.82 -11.59
N ILE A 50 6.79 14.55 -11.93
CA ILE A 50 8.07 13.90 -11.66
C ILE A 50 9.20 14.61 -12.42
N ALA A 51 8.98 14.97 -13.69
CA ALA A 51 9.96 15.71 -14.49
C ALA A 51 10.24 17.11 -13.89
N LEU A 52 9.20 17.84 -13.50
CA LEU A 52 9.33 19.15 -12.85
C LEU A 52 10.03 19.06 -11.49
N ALA A 53 9.77 18.00 -10.73
CA ALA A 53 10.40 17.75 -9.44
C ALA A 53 11.91 17.52 -9.60
N HIS A 54 12.30 16.69 -10.58
CA HIS A 54 13.71 16.43 -10.89
C HIS A 54 14.46 17.72 -11.27
N GLY A 55 13.84 18.59 -12.08
CA GLY A 55 14.42 19.89 -12.46
C GLY A 55 14.60 20.88 -11.30
N ARG A 56 13.95 20.64 -10.15
CA ARG A 56 14.01 21.49 -8.95
C ARG A 56 14.70 20.82 -7.76
N GLY A 57 15.28 19.62 -7.95
CA GLY A 57 15.89 18.86 -6.86
C GLY A 57 14.89 18.33 -5.83
N ILE A 58 13.61 18.25 -6.18
CA ILE A 58 12.57 17.67 -5.32
C ILE A 58 12.54 16.16 -5.59
N ALA A 59 12.81 15.36 -4.56
CA ALA A 59 12.64 13.91 -4.65
C ALA A 59 11.14 13.57 -4.72
N LEU A 60 10.67 13.15 -5.90
CA LEU A 60 9.28 12.76 -6.15
C LEU A 60 9.23 11.52 -7.04
N GLU A 61 8.53 10.49 -6.58
CA GLU A 61 8.39 9.20 -7.27
C GLU A 61 6.91 8.84 -7.49
N ALA A 62 6.65 7.84 -8.34
CA ALA A 62 5.30 7.33 -8.60
C ALA A 62 4.55 6.92 -7.32
N LYS A 63 5.27 6.37 -6.33
CA LYS A 63 4.68 5.95 -5.04
C LYS A 63 4.07 7.12 -4.26
N ASP A 64 4.61 8.34 -4.40
CA ASP A 64 4.15 9.51 -3.65
C ASP A 64 2.73 9.93 -4.05
N PHE A 65 2.30 9.61 -5.27
CA PHE A 65 0.93 9.83 -5.75
C PHE A 65 -0.04 8.74 -5.27
N LEU A 66 0.49 7.61 -4.79
CA LEU A 66 -0.25 6.40 -4.44
C LEU A 66 -0.25 6.13 -2.93
N THR A 67 0.42 6.94 -2.10
CA THR A 67 0.59 6.65 -0.66
C THR A 67 -0.73 6.49 0.10
N ALA A 68 -1.84 7.14 -0.31
CA ALA A 68 -3.17 6.86 0.27
C ALA A 68 -3.72 5.45 -0.03
N LEU A 69 -3.20 4.78 -1.06
CA LEU A 69 -3.66 3.47 -1.54
C LEU A 69 -2.81 2.32 -1.00
N ILE A 70 -1.76 2.60 -0.21
CA ILE A 70 -1.01 1.58 0.51
C ILE A 70 -1.53 1.61 1.95
N PRO A 71 -2.61 0.87 2.28
CA PRO A 71 -3.04 0.76 3.65
C PRO A 71 -1.89 0.23 4.50
N ALA A 72 -1.72 0.80 5.69
CA ALA A 72 -0.85 0.20 6.69
C ALA A 72 -1.30 -1.24 6.91
N ILE A 73 -0.35 -2.18 6.91
CA ILE A 73 -0.68 -3.59 7.16
C ILE A 73 -1.05 -3.69 8.64
N GLU A 74 -2.33 -3.92 8.89
CA GLU A 74 -2.86 -4.14 10.24
C GLU A 74 -2.23 -5.41 10.86
N PRO A 75 -2.09 -5.48 12.19
CA PRO A 75 -1.68 -6.69 12.89
C PRO A 75 -2.56 -7.90 12.55
N ALA A 76 -1.95 -9.08 12.43
CA ALA A 76 -2.63 -10.32 12.05
C ALA A 76 -3.34 -11.01 13.24
N ASP A 77 -4.01 -10.24 14.10
CA ASP A 77 -4.65 -10.75 15.33
C ASP A 77 -6.05 -11.36 15.09
N GLY A 78 -6.57 -11.22 13.88
CA GLY A 78 -7.90 -11.70 13.49
C GLY A 78 -7.96 -13.18 13.11
N LYS A 79 -9.14 -13.64 12.69
CA LYS A 79 -9.31 -14.98 12.13
C LYS A 79 -8.56 -15.11 10.80
N LEU A 80 -7.71 -16.13 10.69
CA LEU A 80 -7.05 -16.47 9.42
C LEU A 80 -8.04 -17.13 8.46
N GLY A 81 -8.26 -16.51 7.30
CA GLY A 81 -8.97 -17.12 6.19
C GLY A 81 -8.04 -18.04 5.39
N ILE A 82 -8.46 -19.28 5.15
CA ILE A 82 -7.73 -20.25 4.31
C ILE A 82 -8.61 -20.58 3.11
N MET A 83 -8.10 -20.34 1.90
CA MET A 83 -8.80 -20.65 0.65
C MET A 83 -8.30 -21.98 0.09
N LEU A 84 -9.22 -22.93 -0.07
CA LEU A 84 -8.94 -24.25 -0.64
C LEU A 84 -9.68 -24.40 -1.97
N VAL A 85 -9.01 -24.99 -2.97
CA VAL A 85 -9.56 -25.16 -4.33
C VAL A 85 -10.70 -26.20 -4.39
N GLY A 86 -10.86 -27.01 -3.34
CA GLY A 86 -11.95 -28.00 -3.21
C GLY A 86 -11.88 -28.77 -1.88
N LEU A 87 -12.70 -29.82 -1.73
CA LEU A 87 -12.81 -30.67 -0.53
C LEU A 87 -12.36 -32.13 -0.76
N GLY A 88 -11.38 -32.33 -1.65
CA GLY A 88 -10.80 -33.65 -1.91
C GLY A 88 -9.80 -34.11 -0.84
N ALA A 89 -9.13 -35.24 -1.10
CA ALA A 89 -8.22 -35.88 -0.14
C ALA A 89 -7.16 -34.94 0.44
N VAL A 90 -6.54 -34.09 -0.39
CA VAL A 90 -5.50 -33.15 0.07
C VAL A 90 -6.07 -32.10 1.02
N ALA A 91 -7.24 -31.54 0.71
CA ALA A 91 -7.87 -30.51 1.52
C ALA A 91 -8.37 -31.06 2.87
N SER A 92 -8.98 -32.26 2.86
CA SER A 92 -9.46 -32.89 4.09
C SER A 92 -8.33 -33.31 5.02
N THR A 93 -7.23 -33.84 4.49
CA THR A 93 -6.03 -34.15 5.28
C THR A 93 -5.40 -32.89 5.87
N LEU A 94 -5.35 -31.79 5.12
CA LEU A 94 -4.89 -30.50 5.64
C LEU A 94 -5.77 -30.03 6.81
N ILE A 95 -7.09 -30.02 6.64
CA ILE A 95 -8.04 -29.59 7.68
C ILE A 95 -7.90 -30.46 8.92
N ALA A 96 -7.90 -31.78 8.76
CA ALA A 96 -7.76 -32.73 9.86
C ALA A 96 -6.43 -32.54 10.60
N GLY A 97 -5.32 -32.39 9.87
CA GLY A 97 -4.00 -32.14 10.45
C GLY A 97 -3.92 -30.83 11.23
N VAL A 98 -4.46 -29.73 10.68
CA VAL A 98 -4.50 -28.43 11.36
C VAL A 98 -5.33 -28.51 12.64
N GLU A 99 -6.51 -29.12 12.61
CA GLU A 99 -7.36 -29.28 13.80
C GLU A 99 -6.72 -30.21 14.84
N HIS A 100 -5.99 -31.24 14.41
CA HIS A 100 -5.26 -32.14 15.30
C HIS A 100 -4.16 -31.39 16.06
N VAL A 101 -3.40 -30.53 15.36
CA VAL A 101 -2.37 -29.67 15.96
C VAL A 101 -2.99 -28.60 16.87
N ARG A 102 -4.06 -27.93 16.42
CA ARG A 102 -4.75 -26.89 17.18
C ARG A 102 -5.31 -27.39 18.52
N ARG A 103 -5.69 -28.67 18.58
CA ARG A 103 -6.16 -29.35 19.80
C ARG A 103 -5.03 -29.91 20.67
N GLY A 104 -3.76 -29.70 20.29
CA GLY A 104 -2.60 -30.16 21.04
C GLY A 104 -2.35 -31.68 20.95
N MET A 105 -2.97 -32.37 19.99
CA MET A 105 -2.85 -33.83 19.85
C MET A 105 -1.67 -34.26 18.97
N GLY A 106 -1.03 -33.32 18.28
CA GLY A 106 0.14 -33.57 17.45
C GLY A 106 0.93 -32.31 17.15
N GLN A 107 2.12 -32.47 16.56
CA GLN A 107 2.98 -31.36 16.14
C GLN A 107 3.02 -31.28 14.61
N PRO A 108 3.10 -30.08 14.00
CA PRO A 108 3.08 -29.91 12.54
C PRO A 108 4.46 -30.20 11.91
N VAL A 109 5.13 -31.29 12.30
CA VAL A 109 6.51 -31.60 11.90
C VAL A 109 6.65 -31.65 10.38
N GLY A 110 7.61 -30.89 9.85
CA GLY A 110 7.91 -30.86 8.40
C GLY A 110 6.93 -30.04 7.56
N SER A 111 5.89 -29.44 8.15
CA SER A 111 4.92 -28.64 7.41
C SER A 111 5.41 -27.21 7.18
N ILE A 112 6.09 -26.98 6.04
CA ILE A 112 6.59 -25.64 5.67
C ILE A 112 5.47 -24.61 5.63
N THR A 113 4.29 -24.97 5.12
CA THR A 113 3.14 -24.05 5.04
C THR A 113 2.62 -23.61 6.40
N GLN A 114 2.85 -24.40 7.46
CA GLN A 114 2.39 -24.08 8.82
C GLN A 114 3.52 -23.60 9.75
N MET A 115 4.78 -23.92 9.44
CA MET A 115 5.94 -23.60 10.29
C MET A 115 6.80 -22.46 9.74
N ALA A 116 6.79 -22.22 8.43
CA ALA A 116 7.64 -21.18 7.84
C ALA A 116 7.00 -19.79 8.01
N THR A 117 7.82 -18.80 8.34
CA THR A 117 7.42 -17.39 8.35
C THR A 117 7.80 -16.76 7.02
N ILE A 118 6.82 -16.19 6.30
CA ILE A 118 7.10 -15.36 5.14
C ILE A 118 7.49 -13.96 5.60
N ARG A 119 8.61 -13.44 5.09
CA ARG A 119 8.97 -12.04 5.32
C ARG A 119 8.12 -11.15 4.41
N VAL A 120 7.43 -10.18 5.02
CA VAL A 120 6.68 -9.15 4.31
C VAL A 120 7.46 -7.83 4.40
N GLY A 121 7.79 -7.21 3.26
CA GLY A 121 8.49 -5.92 3.20
C GLY A 121 9.79 -5.91 2.39
N ARG A 122 10.43 -4.73 2.25
CA ARG A 122 11.71 -4.57 1.52
C ARG A 122 12.88 -5.22 2.27
N ARG A 123 13.87 -5.66 1.48
CA ARG A 123 15.20 -6.05 1.96
C ARG A 123 16.00 -4.76 2.12
N PRO A 124 16.43 -4.35 3.32
CA PRO A 124 17.43 -3.31 3.41
C PRO A 124 18.73 -3.88 2.84
N GLU A 125 19.28 -3.23 1.80
CA GLU A 125 20.70 -3.35 1.44
C GLU A 125 21.63 -2.78 2.52
#